data_AF-A0AAN8DDF3-F1
#
_entry.id   AF-A0AAN8DDF3-F1
#
_cell.length_a   1.000
_cell.length_b   1.000
_cell.length_c   1.000
_cell.angle_alpha   90.00
_cell.angle_beta   90.00
_cell.angle_gamma   90.00
#
_symmetry.space_group_name_H-M   'P 1'
#
loop_
_entity.id
_entity.type
_entity.pdbx_description
1 polymer ?
#
loop_
_entity_poly.entity_id
_entity_poly.type
_entity_poly.pdbx_seq_one_letter_code
_entity_poly.pdbx_strand_id
1 'polypeptide(L)'
;MILSLTVAAFFNSVAYVMGDSHPEGSLCDFQACWLTYFDWSALAWVCLITVNLYLNLVQEISTNRYEKLYHLMAWGVPLVMASLPLLKGYYGPAGAWW
;
A
#
# COMPACT_ATOMS: atom_id res chain seq x y z
N MET A 1 -12.31 0.56 8.59
CA MET A 1 -11.89 0.81 7.18
C MET A 1 -11.23 2.19 6.98
N ILE A 2 -11.92 3.32 7.17
CA ILE A 2 -11.31 4.67 6.95
C ILE A 2 -10.11 4.94 7.86
N LEU A 3 -10.17 4.54 9.13
CA LEU A 3 -9.04 4.68 10.06
C LEU A 3 -7.80 3.89 9.59
N SER A 4 -7.99 2.73 8.97
CA SER A 4 -6.89 1.94 8.42
C SER A 4 -6.29 2.59 7.17
N LEU A 5 -7.13 3.20 6.33
CA LEU A 5 -6.67 4.02 5.20
C LEU A 5 -5.83 5.22 5.70
N THR A 6 -6.29 5.93 6.72
CA THR A 6 -5.54 7.10 7.24
C THR A 6 -4.19 6.69 7.82
N VAL A 7 -4.10 5.52 8.46
CA VAL A 7 -2.83 4.97 8.94
C VAL A 7 -1.91 4.63 7.75
N ALA A 8 -2.42 3.97 6.71
CA ALA A 8 -1.65 3.67 5.51
C ALA A 8 -1.16 4.96 4.81
N ALA A 9 -2.04 5.97 4.68
CA ALA A 9 -1.72 7.25 4.07
C ALA A 9 -0.67 8.03 4.88
N PHE A 10 -0.75 8.02 6.20
CA PHE A 10 0.26 8.63 7.06
C PHE A 10 1.65 8.03 6.84
N PHE A 11 1.74 6.69 6.86
CA PHE A 11 3.01 6.00 6.59
C PHE A 11 3.50 6.19 5.15
N ASN A 12 2.59 6.33 4.18
CA ASN A 12 2.94 6.69 2.81
C ASN A 12 3.55 8.09 2.74
N SER A 13 2.95 9.08 3.41
CA SER A 13 3.51 10.44 3.48
C SER A 13 4.89 10.45 4.16
N VAL A 14 5.10 9.64 5.20
CA VAL A 14 6.43 9.46 5.80
C VAL A 14 7.41 8.89 4.78
N ALA A 15 7.00 7.91 3.97
CA ALA A 15 7.83 7.34 2.90
C ALA A 15 8.29 8.40 1.89
N TYR A 16 7.38 9.29 1.48
CA TYR A 16 7.70 10.38 0.56
C TYR A 16 8.61 11.44 1.19
N VAL A 17 8.44 11.75 2.48
CA VAL A 17 9.33 12.68 3.20
C VAL A 17 10.74 12.09 3.36
N MET A 18 10.85 10.77 3.54
CA MET A 18 12.14 10.05 3.54
C MET A 18 12.78 9.95 2.15
N GLY A 19 12.12 10.48 1.11
CA GLY A 19 12.49 10.53 -0.31
C GLY A 19 13.78 11.27 -0.68
N ASP A 20 14.81 11.27 0.18
CA ASP A 20 16.10 11.86 -0.14
C ASP A 20 16.91 10.92 -1.05
N SER A 21 17.67 11.46 -2.00
CA SER A 21 18.46 10.66 -2.93
C SER A 21 19.65 10.00 -2.20
N HIS A 22 19.50 8.73 -1.84
CA HIS A 22 20.56 7.95 -1.19
C HIS A 22 21.40 7.21 -2.24
N PRO A 23 22.73 7.14 -2.09
CA PRO A 23 23.55 6.25 -2.89
C PRO A 23 23.19 4.78 -2.64
N GLU A 24 23.49 3.92 -3.62
CA GLU A 24 23.33 2.46 -3.59
C GLU A 24 23.56 1.85 -2.19
N GLY A 25 22.58 1.11 -1.67
CA GLY A 25 22.68 0.48 -0.35
C GLY A 25 21.35 -0.07 0.15
N SER A 26 21.40 -0.89 1.21
CA SER A 26 20.22 -1.56 1.80
C SER A 26 19.14 -0.60 2.31
N LEU A 27 19.50 0.67 2.58
CA LEU A 27 18.55 1.71 2.96
C LEU A 27 17.68 2.17 1.77
N CYS A 28 18.25 2.20 0.55
CA CYS A 28 17.52 2.54 -0.66
C CYS A 28 16.47 1.45 -0.98
N ASP A 29 16.87 0.17 -0.87
CA ASP A 29 15.95 -0.96 -1.07
C ASP A 29 14.84 -0.99 -0.04
N PHE A 30 15.16 -0.71 1.23
CA PHE A 30 14.17 -0.62 2.30
C PHE A 30 13.18 0.50 2.04
N GLN A 31 13.66 1.68 1.63
CA GLN A 31 12.83 2.83 1.32
C GLN A 31 11.92 2.57 0.11
N ALA A 32 12.45 1.96 -0.95
CA ALA A 32 11.68 1.60 -2.13
C ALA A 32 10.61 0.54 -1.82
N CYS A 33 10.95 -0.47 -1.02
CA CYS A 33 10.01 -1.47 -0.52
C CYS A 33 8.92 -0.83 0.36
N TRP A 34 9.31 0.06 1.27
CA TRP A 34 8.40 0.77 2.17
C TRP A 34 7.41 1.62 1.38
N LEU A 35 7.91 2.43 0.43
CA LEU A 35 7.08 3.27 -0.43
C LEU A 35 6.12 2.41 -1.28
N THR A 36 6.62 1.37 -1.94
CA THR A 36 5.79 0.45 -2.73
C THR A 36 4.67 -0.15 -1.88
N TYR A 37 4.99 -0.65 -0.68
CA TYR A 37 4.01 -1.30 0.18
C TYR A 37 2.89 -0.35 0.62
N PHE A 38 3.23 0.85 1.10
CA PHE A 38 2.23 1.79 1.60
C PHE A 38 1.40 2.42 0.50
N ASP A 39 1.96 2.63 -0.68
CA ASP A 39 1.24 3.17 -1.83
C ASP A 39 0.20 2.15 -2.36
N TRP A 40 0.61 0.89 -2.53
CA TRP A 40 -0.31 -0.20 -2.89
C TRP A 40 -1.37 -0.45 -1.81
N SER A 41 -1.02 -0.29 -0.52
CA SER A 41 -1.97 -0.41 0.59
C SER A 41 -3.01 0.70 0.56
N ALA A 42 -2.61 1.95 0.35
CA ALA A 42 -3.53 3.06 0.21
C ALA A 42 -4.50 2.83 -0.96
N LEU A 43 -4.00 2.42 -2.13
CA LEU A 43 -4.84 2.08 -3.29
C LEU A 43 -5.83 0.95 -2.99
N ALA A 44 -5.36 -0.15 -2.38
CA ALA A 44 -6.21 -1.26 -2.00
C ALA A 44 -7.32 -0.83 -1.03
N TRP A 45 -7.00 -0.02 -0.02
CA TRP A 45 -7.98 0.53 0.90
C TRP A 45 -9.02 1.43 0.21
N VAL A 46 -8.61 2.30 -0.72
CA VAL A 46 -9.52 3.14 -1.49
C VAL A 46 -10.48 2.28 -2.32
N CYS A 47 -9.95 1.31 -3.08
CA CYS A 47 -10.77 0.40 -3.88
C CYS A 47 -11.80 -0.37 -3.02
N LEU A 48 -11.38 -0.88 -1.86
CA LEU A 48 -12.26 -1.62 -0.96
C LEU A 48 -13.34 -0.75 -0.32
N ILE A 49 -13.03 0.52 0.00
CA ILE A 49 -14.04 1.47 0.48
C ILE A 49 -15.04 1.77 -0.63
N THR A 50 -14.61 1.96 -1.88
CA THR A 50 -15.51 2.15 -3.02
C THR A 50 -16.45 0.95 -3.23
N VAL A 51 -15.90 -0.28 -3.18
CA VAL A 51 -16.72 -1.50 -3.28
C VAL A 51 -17.69 -1.61 -2.09
N ASN A 52 -17.23 -1.33 -0.88
CA ASN A 52 -18.07 -1.35 0.31
C ASN A 52 -19.25 -0.38 0.18
N LEU A 53 -19.01 0.84 -0.29
CA LEU A 53 -20.03 1.86 -0.50
C LEU A 53 -21.01 1.45 -1.60
N TYR A 54 -20.53 0.87 -2.70
CA TYR A 54 -21.39 0.32 -3.76
C TYR A 54 -22.31 -0.80 -3.25
N LEU A 55 -21.76 -1.78 -2.53
CA LEU A 55 -22.53 -2.91 -2.00
C LEU A 55 -23.54 -2.46 -0.93
N ASN A 56 -23.19 -1.47 -0.12
CA ASN A 56 -24.07 -0.95 0.92
C ASN A 56 -25.18 -0.06 0.35
N LEU A 57 -24.86 0.82 -0.60
CA LEU A 57 -25.81 1.78 -1.16
C LEU A 57 -26.72 1.19 -2.25
N VAL A 58 -26.16 0.36 -3.13
CA VAL A 58 -26.89 -0.17 -4.30
C VAL A 58 -27.50 -1.53 -4.01
N GLN A 59 -26.77 -2.40 -3.31
CA GLN A 59 -27.21 -3.77 -3.05
C GLN A 59 -27.80 -3.97 -1.64
N GLU A 60 -27.73 -2.97 -0.76
CA GLU A 60 -28.18 -3.03 0.64
C GLU A 60 -27.64 -4.25 1.41
N ILE A 61 -26.47 -4.75 1.02
CA ILE A 61 -25.87 -5.94 1.65
C ILE A 61 -25.15 -5.52 2.93
N SER A 62 -25.47 -6.21 4.04
CA SER A 62 -24.74 -6.08 5.30
C SER A 62 -23.27 -6.50 5.13
N THR A 63 -22.37 -5.52 5.14
CA THR A 63 -20.92 -5.75 4.97
C THR A 63 -20.21 -6.20 6.24
N ASN A 64 -20.94 -6.39 7.36
CA ASN A 64 -20.38 -6.62 8.69
C ASN A 64 -19.56 -7.93 8.78
N ARG A 65 -19.89 -8.94 7.96
CA ARG A 65 -19.14 -10.20 7.89
C ARG A 65 -17.86 -10.12 7.04
N TYR A 66 -17.77 -9.15 6.13
CA TYR A 66 -16.66 -9.03 5.17
C TYR A 66 -15.51 -8.15 5.66
N GLU A 67 -15.65 -7.48 6.80
CA GLU A 67 -14.63 -6.59 7.35
C GLU A 67 -13.27 -7.30 7.50
N LYS A 68 -13.24 -8.51 8.06
CA LYS A 68 -12.01 -9.30 8.20
C LYS A 68 -11.36 -9.63 6.83
N LEU A 69 -12.18 -9.91 5.82
CA LEU A 69 -11.70 -10.21 4.47
C LEU A 69 -11.12 -8.94 3.82
N TYR A 70 -11.76 -7.79 4.01
CA TYR A 70 -11.23 -6.52 3.53
C TYR A 70 -9.88 -6.17 4.15
N HIS A 71 -9.72 -6.36 5.46
CA HIS A 71 -8.44 -6.17 6.12
C HIS A 71 -7.37 -7.14 5.57
N LEU A 72 -7.71 -8.41 5.36
CA LEU A 72 -6.78 -9.39 4.80
C LEU A 72 -6.31 -9.01 3.39
N MET A 73 -7.24 -8.57 2.53
CA MET A 73 -6.91 -8.16 1.16
C MET A 73 -6.12 -6.85 1.13
N ALA A 74 -6.53 -5.86 1.94
CA ALA A 74 -5.90 -4.53 1.96
C ALA A 74 -4.46 -4.55 2.45
N TRP A 75 -4.09 -5.48 3.33
CA TRP A 75 -2.71 -5.61 3.82
C TRP A 75 -1.94 -6.71 3.07
N GLY A 76 -2.60 -7.82 2.72
CA GLY A 76 -1.96 -8.97 2.10
C GLY A 76 -1.56 -8.72 0.64
N VAL A 77 -2.43 -8.10 -0.17
CA VAL A 77 -2.13 -7.85 -1.59
C VAL A 77 -0.92 -6.91 -1.75
N PRO A 78 -0.84 -5.76 -1.04
CA PRO A 78 0.35 -4.90 -1.09
C PRO A 78 1.61 -5.59 -0.59
N LEU A 79 1.51 -6.49 0.39
CA LEU A 79 2.67 -7.23 0.91
C LEU A 79 3.26 -8.15 -0.16
N VAL A 80 2.42 -8.81 -0.96
CA VAL A 80 2.88 -9.62 -2.10
C VAL A 80 3.49 -8.73 -3.18
N MET A 81 2.85 -7.60 -3.49
CA MET A 81 3.35 -6.67 -4.51
C MET A 81 4.68 -6.02 -4.13
N ALA A 82 4.94 -5.76 -2.85
CA ALA A 82 6.20 -5.20 -2.36
C ALA A 82 7.30 -6.26 -2.13
N SER A 83 6.94 -7.49 -1.77
CA SER A 83 7.92 -8.57 -1.56
C SER A 83 8.45 -9.16 -2.87
N LEU A 84 7.65 -9.19 -3.94
CA LEU A 84 8.08 -9.72 -5.23
C LEU A 84 9.30 -8.98 -5.83
N PRO A 85 9.33 -7.62 -5.88
CA PRO A 85 10.51 -6.88 -6.33
C PRO A 85 11.69 -7.00 -5.36
N LEU A 86 11.43 -7.10 -4.04
CA LEU A 86 12.47 -7.28 -3.03
C LEU A 86 13.21 -8.61 -3.20
N LEU A 87 12.47 -9.70 -3.37
CA LEU A 87 13.03 -11.06 -3.53
C LEU A 87 13.78 -11.23 -4.84
N LYS A 88 13.43 -10.46 -5.87
CA LYS A 88 14.12 -10.47 -7.17
C LYS A 88 15.26 -9.45 -7.27
N GLY A 89 15.46 -8.61 -6.26
CA GLY A 89 16.50 -7.58 -6.27
C GLY A 89 16.28 -6.51 -7.35
N TYR A 90 15.03 -6.18 -7.66
CA TYR A 90 14.68 -5.14 -8.64
C TYR A 90 14.54 -3.75 -8.02
N TYR A 91 14.64 -3.63 -6.70
CA TYR A 91 14.80 -2.33 -6.07
C TYR A 91 16.22 -1.81 -6.35
N GLY A 92 16.29 -0.50 -6.58
CA GLY A 92 17.49 0.19 -7.02
C GLY A 92 17.25 1.70 -7.00
N PRO A 93 18.27 2.49 -7.29
CA PRO A 93 18.19 3.94 -7.18
C PRO A 93 17.11 4.51 -8.12
N ALA A 94 16.15 5.22 -7.53
CA ALA A 94 15.17 5.99 -8.27
C ALA A 94 15.81 7.32 -8.74
N GLY A 95 16.52 7.27 -9.87
CA GLY A 95 17.05 8.45 -10.56
C GLY A 95 16.05 8.99 -11.58
N ALA A 96 16.05 10.32 -11.78
CA ALA A 96 15.13 10.95 -12.73
C ALA A 96 15.34 10.41 -14.16
N TRP A 97 16.57 10.28 -14.65
CA TRP A 97 16.87 9.74 -15.97
C TRP A 97 18.37 9.37 -15.98
N TRP A 98 18.68 8.08 -16.14
CA TRP A 98 20.01 7.49 -16.39
C TRP A 98 21.08 7.63 -15.29
#